data_AF-A0A914FZ66-F1
#
_entry.id   AF-A0A914FZ66-F1
#
_cell.length_a   1.000
_cell.length_b   1.000
_cell.length_c   1.000
_cell.angle_alpha   90.00
_cell.angle_beta   90.00
_cell.angle_gamma   90.00
#
_symmetry.space_group_name_H-M   'P 1'
#
loop_
_entity.id
_entity.type
_entity.pdbx_description
1 polymer ?
#
loop_
_entity_poly.entity_id
_entity_poly.type
_entity_poly.pdbx_seq_one_letter_code
_entity_poly.pdbx_strand_id
1 'polypeptide(L)'
;MIFEYKQGEIIGEYVAPASSRFIASHDQFSASSIVIDMFFKAISNFRPDLVVLTGVHLLQFQTKEMRLEKLRMIKRSMLQIVPFADSLSLNEQELTFLSKIGNGPFTENYPVRSGALHVHKVVEMLYWLLSTFGNDRTRPDSPNYKYRLQRIHFTCLTYHIVVSRGTDWSNLAAGLAAGARLAGRQSCNLHNYKGESDLLEVRTASRTLLDKKMDKIYEFDAHK
;
A
#
# COMPACT_ATOMS: atom_id res chain seq x y z
N MET A 1 16.56 -0.19 15.63
CA MET A 1 16.22 -1.26 16.59
C MET A 1 14.87 -1.84 16.25
N ILE A 2 14.76 -3.17 16.21
CA ILE A 2 13.52 -3.89 15.93
C ILE A 2 13.27 -4.80 17.13
N PHE A 3 12.11 -4.66 17.76
CA PHE A 3 11.63 -5.49 18.84
C PHE A 3 10.46 -6.32 18.34
N GLU A 4 10.62 -7.63 18.27
CA GLU A 4 9.56 -8.54 17.87
C GLU A 4 8.82 -9.04 19.12
N TYR A 5 7.50 -9.19 19.00
CA TYR A 5 6.66 -9.76 20.04
C TYR A 5 5.62 -10.68 19.43
N LYS A 6 5.26 -11.73 20.16
CA LYS A 6 4.25 -12.73 19.74
C LYS A 6 2.89 -12.42 20.34
N GLN A 7 1.83 -12.86 19.67
CA GLN A 7 0.49 -12.86 20.24
C GLN A 7 0.48 -13.60 21.60
N GLY A 8 -0.13 -12.98 22.61
CA GLY A 8 -0.18 -13.53 23.97
C GLY A 8 1.07 -13.27 24.81
N GLU A 9 2.11 -12.65 24.27
CA GLU A 9 3.30 -12.29 25.04
C GLU A 9 2.99 -11.21 26.07
N ILE A 10 3.54 -11.36 27.28
CA ILE A 10 3.22 -10.54 28.45
C ILE A 10 4.42 -9.66 28.82
N ILE A 11 4.20 -8.34 28.91
CA ILE A 11 5.18 -7.39 29.43
C ILE A 11 4.51 -6.58 30.55
N GLY A 12 4.88 -6.86 31.80
CA GLY A 12 4.20 -6.28 32.96
C GLY A 12 2.73 -6.71 33.00
N GLU A 13 1.83 -5.74 32.91
CA GLU A 13 0.37 -5.97 32.87
C GLU A 13 -0.21 -6.04 31.46
N TYR A 14 0.63 -5.87 30.42
CA TYR A 14 0.17 -5.81 29.03
C TYR A 14 0.32 -7.17 28.34
N VAL A 15 -0.71 -7.57 27.59
CA VAL A 15 -0.73 -8.78 26.76
C VAL A 15 -0.82 -8.38 25.30
N ALA A 16 0.09 -8.87 24.47
CA ALA A 16 0.11 -8.55 23.04
C ALA A 16 -1.10 -9.18 22.30
N PRO A 17 -1.96 -8.40 21.63
CA PRO A 17 -3.15 -8.94 20.95
C PRO A 17 -2.84 -9.67 19.63
N ALA A 18 -1.65 -9.44 19.06
CA ALA A 18 -1.20 -10.03 17.81
C ALA A 18 0.33 -10.11 17.78
N SER A 19 0.87 -11.02 16.97
CA SER A 19 2.31 -11.08 16.68
C SER A 19 2.68 -9.94 15.75
N SER A 20 3.62 -9.10 16.17
CA SER A 20 4.08 -7.95 15.38
C SER A 20 5.46 -7.49 15.86
N ARG A 21 5.88 -6.31 15.41
CA ARG A 21 7.17 -5.73 15.74
C ARG A 21 7.04 -4.25 16.03
N PHE A 22 7.79 -3.77 16.99
CA PHE A 22 8.00 -2.35 17.25
C PHE A 22 9.37 -1.94 16.69
N ILE A 23 9.38 -0.92 15.84
CA ILE A 23 10.60 -0.43 15.20
C ILE A 23 10.90 0.95 15.78
N ALA A 24 12.05 1.07 16.44
CA ALA A 24 12.59 2.34 16.89
C ALA A 24 13.86 2.66 16.09
N SER A 25 13.96 3.86 15.56
CA SER A 25 15.15 4.32 14.85
C SER A 25 15.49 5.75 15.26
N HIS A 26 16.78 6.08 15.17
CA HIS A 26 17.26 7.46 15.18
C HIS A 26 17.78 7.78 13.77
N ASP A 27 16.89 7.68 12.79
CA ASP A 27 17.22 7.88 11.39
C ASP A 27 16.86 9.30 10.95
N GLN A 28 17.89 10.12 10.74
CA GLN A 28 17.74 11.50 10.29
C GLN A 28 17.72 11.63 8.76
N PHE A 29 18.08 10.58 8.02
CA PHE A 29 18.34 10.63 6.58
C PHE A 29 17.23 10.01 5.74
N SER A 30 16.66 8.86 6.14
CA SER A 30 15.66 8.15 5.32
C SER A 30 14.36 8.92 5.13
N ALA A 31 14.04 9.82 6.06
CA ALA A 31 12.91 10.74 5.94
C ALA A 31 13.33 12.12 5.42
N SER A 32 14.58 12.33 5.01
CA SER A 32 15.08 13.65 4.60
C SER A 32 14.56 14.04 3.22
N SER A 33 14.30 15.34 3.05
CA SER A 33 13.91 15.92 1.77
C SER A 33 14.98 15.72 0.67
N ILE A 34 16.25 15.52 1.06
CA ILE A 34 17.37 15.33 0.14
C ILE A 34 17.27 13.98 -0.58
N VAL A 35 17.01 12.89 0.16
CA VAL A 35 16.86 11.55 -0.42
C VAL A 35 15.68 11.51 -1.39
N ILE A 36 14.59 12.16 -1.00
CA ILE A 36 13.39 12.31 -1.81
C ILE A 36 13.70 13.06 -3.12
N ASP A 37 14.37 14.22 -3.06
CA ASP A 37 14.76 15.01 -4.24
C ASP A 37 15.74 14.25 -5.15
N MET A 38 16.72 13.54 -4.58
CA MET A 38 17.68 12.72 -5.33
C MET A 38 16.98 11.57 -6.07
N PHE A 39 16.07 10.85 -5.42
CA PHE A 39 15.29 9.79 -6.05
C PHE A 39 14.47 10.32 -7.23
N PHE A 40 13.86 11.49 -7.07
CA PHE A 40 13.05 12.11 -8.11
C PHE A 40 13.86 12.63 -9.30
N LYS A 41 15.06 13.16 -9.07
CA LYS A 41 16.03 13.48 -10.13
C LYS A 41 16.55 12.22 -10.84
N ALA A 42 16.70 11.10 -10.13
CA ALA A 42 17.14 9.85 -10.73
C ALA A 42 16.07 9.26 -11.66
N ILE A 43 14.79 9.30 -11.26
CA ILE A 43 13.70 8.74 -12.08
C ILE A 43 13.53 9.47 -13.40
N SER A 44 13.67 10.80 -13.45
CA SER A 44 13.56 11.54 -14.72
C SER A 44 14.59 11.09 -15.76
N ASN A 45 15.77 10.67 -15.31
CA ASN A 45 16.84 10.17 -16.18
C ASN A 45 16.71 8.67 -16.45
N PHE A 46 16.32 7.88 -15.45
CA PHE A 46 16.24 6.42 -15.53
C PHE A 46 15.04 5.91 -16.34
N ARG A 47 13.93 6.67 -16.37
CA ARG A 47 12.67 6.31 -17.06
C ARG A 47 12.17 4.89 -16.75
N PRO A 48 11.94 4.57 -15.47
CA PRO A 48 11.50 3.23 -15.07
C PRO A 48 10.11 2.88 -15.63
N ASP A 49 9.91 1.60 -15.90
CA ASP A 49 8.57 1.04 -16.17
C ASP A 49 7.78 0.80 -14.87
N LEU A 50 8.48 0.49 -13.78
CA LEU A 50 7.89 0.29 -12.45
C LEU A 50 8.55 1.21 -11.41
N VAL A 51 7.74 1.93 -10.64
CA VAL A 51 8.20 2.70 -9.48
C VAL A 51 7.58 2.11 -8.21
N VAL A 52 8.46 1.71 -7.28
CA VAL A 52 8.06 1.30 -5.94
C VAL A 52 8.36 2.45 -4.98
N LEU A 53 7.31 3.01 -4.37
CA LEU A 53 7.44 4.08 -3.40
C LEU A 53 7.06 3.56 -2.01
N THR A 54 7.96 3.70 -1.05
CA THR A 54 7.77 3.27 0.34
C THR A 54 8.40 4.30 1.28
N GLY A 55 8.08 4.22 2.58
CA GLY A 55 8.68 5.08 3.60
C GLY A 55 8.11 6.50 3.68
N VAL A 56 7.10 6.83 2.86
CA VAL A 56 6.41 8.14 2.90
C VAL A 56 5.72 8.38 4.25
N HIS A 57 5.32 7.32 4.96
CA HIS A 57 4.77 7.38 6.32
C HIS A 57 5.77 7.92 7.36
N LEU A 58 7.08 7.80 7.14
CA LEU A 58 8.12 8.34 8.04
C LEU A 58 8.03 9.87 8.20
N LEU A 59 7.36 10.53 7.26
CA LEU A 59 7.18 11.98 7.23
C LEU A 59 6.08 12.44 8.20
N GLN A 60 5.26 11.52 8.72
CA GLN A 60 4.22 11.81 9.70
C GLN A 60 4.79 12.28 11.05
N PHE A 61 5.97 11.78 11.44
CA PHE A 61 6.57 11.98 12.77
C PHE A 61 7.47 13.23 12.88
N GLN A 62 7.28 14.21 11.98
CA GLN A 62 8.08 15.45 11.92
C GLN A 62 7.34 16.64 12.56
N THR A 63 8.05 17.75 12.84
CA THR A 63 7.43 19.01 13.29
C THR A 63 6.42 19.53 12.25
N LYS A 64 5.48 20.38 12.66
CA LYS A 64 4.38 20.82 11.80
C LYS A 64 4.89 21.52 10.54
N GLU A 65 5.94 22.32 10.68
CA GLU A 65 6.59 23.08 9.61
C GLU A 65 7.29 22.15 8.63
N MET A 66 8.12 21.22 9.12
CA MET A 66 8.80 20.22 8.28
C MET A 66 7.81 19.28 7.59
N ARG A 67 6.70 18.94 8.27
CA ARG A 67 5.63 18.13 7.70
C ARG A 67 4.99 18.87 6.53
N LEU A 68 4.68 20.16 6.65
CA LEU A 68 4.07 20.94 5.57
C LEU A 68 4.99 21.05 4.34
N GLU A 69 6.28 21.30 4.57
CA GLU A 69 7.26 21.39 3.48
C GLU A 69 7.44 20.05 2.76
N LYS A 70 7.59 18.96 3.53
CA LYS A 70 7.65 17.60 2.98
C LYS A 70 6.35 17.21 2.27
N LEU A 71 5.19 17.61 2.78
CA LEU A 71 3.89 17.40 2.12
C LEU A 71 3.83 18.10 0.76
N ARG A 72 4.30 19.35 0.66
CA ARG A 72 4.40 20.04 -0.63
C ARG A 72 5.34 19.30 -1.58
N MET A 73 6.49 18.86 -1.08
CA MET A 73 7.45 18.09 -1.88
C MET A 73 6.85 16.79 -2.41
N ILE A 74 6.26 15.95 -1.55
CA ILE A 74 5.65 14.68 -1.97
C ILE A 74 4.51 14.94 -2.96
N LYS A 75 3.66 15.93 -2.69
CA LYS A 75 2.56 16.28 -3.60
C LYS A 75 3.08 16.69 -4.98
N ARG A 76 4.13 17.52 -5.01
CA ARG A 76 4.80 17.91 -6.26
C ARG A 76 5.38 16.70 -6.97
N SER A 77 6.05 15.82 -6.25
CA SER A 77 6.74 14.70 -6.85
C SER A 77 5.81 13.55 -7.25
N MET A 78 4.71 13.35 -6.54
CA MET A 78 3.59 12.51 -6.96
C MET A 78 3.10 12.92 -8.35
N LEU A 79 2.84 14.22 -8.53
CA LEU A 79 2.45 14.79 -9.82
C LEU A 79 3.54 14.66 -10.90
N GLN A 80 4.80 14.49 -10.51
CA GLN A 80 5.92 14.34 -11.45
C GLN A 80 6.28 12.89 -11.76
N ILE A 81 5.81 11.91 -11.00
CA ILE A 81 6.27 10.52 -11.11
C ILE A 81 5.15 9.54 -11.37
N VAL A 82 4.06 9.65 -10.61
CA VAL A 82 2.93 8.73 -10.76
C VAL A 82 2.44 8.75 -12.21
N PRO A 83 2.32 9.91 -12.86
CA PRO A 83 2.09 9.99 -14.30
C PRO A 83 3.04 9.24 -15.24
N PHE A 84 4.26 8.89 -14.86
CA PHE A 84 5.26 8.32 -15.76
C PHE A 84 5.68 6.88 -15.44
N ALA A 85 5.15 6.32 -14.36
CA ALA A 85 5.29 4.91 -14.03
C ALA A 85 4.10 4.12 -14.57
N ASP A 86 4.30 2.88 -15.05
CA ASP A 86 3.16 2.05 -15.52
C ASP A 86 2.39 1.43 -14.34
N SER A 87 3.07 1.22 -13.21
CA SER A 87 2.48 0.66 -11.99
C SER A 87 2.96 1.35 -10.72
N LEU A 88 2.07 1.41 -9.72
CA LEU A 88 2.33 1.92 -8.37
C LEU A 88 2.08 0.80 -7.34
N SER A 89 2.91 0.69 -6.30
CA SER A 89 2.69 -0.23 -5.17
C SER A 89 2.68 0.52 -3.85
N LEU A 90 1.75 0.19 -2.95
CA LEU A 90 1.57 0.88 -1.67
C LEU A 90 0.84 0.02 -0.63
N ASN A 91 1.05 0.31 0.66
CA ASN A 91 0.30 -0.30 1.75
C ASN A 91 -0.84 0.60 2.29
N GLU A 92 -1.51 0.15 3.35
CA GLU A 92 -2.60 0.86 4.02
C GLU A 92 -2.22 2.26 4.54
N GLN A 93 -1.01 2.44 5.08
CA GLN A 93 -0.51 3.72 5.57
C GLN A 93 -0.19 4.66 4.42
N GLU A 94 0.43 4.15 3.34
CA GLU A 94 0.68 4.96 2.15
C GLU A 94 -0.64 5.36 1.47
N LEU A 95 -1.60 4.44 1.25
CA LEU A 95 -2.88 4.75 0.60
C LEU A 95 -3.62 5.89 1.32
N THR A 96 -3.72 5.77 2.64
CA THR A 96 -4.42 6.74 3.47
C THR A 96 -3.69 8.08 3.51
N PHE A 97 -2.36 8.07 3.53
CA PHE A 97 -1.55 9.27 3.39
C PHE A 97 -1.79 9.95 2.03
N LEU A 98 -1.78 9.19 0.93
CA LEU A 98 -2.01 9.73 -0.43
C LEU A 98 -3.39 10.35 -0.58
N SER A 99 -4.41 9.69 -0.05
CA SER A 99 -5.76 10.25 -0.02
C SER A 99 -5.78 11.58 0.74
N LYS A 100 -5.15 11.65 1.92
CA LYS A 100 -5.11 12.88 2.71
C LYS A 100 -4.43 14.05 1.99
N ILE A 101 -3.30 13.81 1.32
CA ILE A 101 -2.55 14.90 0.66
C ILE A 101 -3.15 15.32 -0.69
N GLY A 102 -3.85 14.39 -1.35
CA GLY A 102 -4.50 14.61 -2.63
C GLY A 102 -5.95 15.09 -2.50
N ASN A 103 -6.45 15.31 -1.29
CA ASN A 103 -7.87 15.57 -1.02
C ASN A 103 -8.80 14.49 -1.60
N GLY A 104 -8.39 13.22 -1.45
CA GLY A 104 -9.15 12.04 -1.85
C GLY A 104 -10.18 11.59 -0.80
N PRO A 105 -10.81 10.41 -1.01
CA PRO A 105 -11.82 9.86 -0.10
C PRO A 105 -11.30 9.57 1.32
N PHE A 106 -12.14 9.76 2.35
CA PHE A 106 -11.88 9.37 3.75
C PHE A 106 -10.69 10.07 4.46
N THR A 107 -10.37 11.31 4.11
CA THR A 107 -9.25 12.10 4.68
C THR A 107 -9.25 12.24 6.21
N GLU A 108 -10.43 12.23 6.85
CA GLU A 108 -10.57 12.48 8.30
C GLU A 108 -10.38 11.23 9.19
N ASN A 109 -10.35 10.02 8.64
CA ASN A 109 -10.34 8.78 9.42
C ASN A 109 -8.94 8.34 9.90
N TYR A 110 -8.02 9.25 10.24
CA TYR A 110 -6.63 8.91 10.56
C TYR A 110 -6.32 8.93 12.08
N PRO A 111 -5.69 7.88 12.67
CA PRO A 111 -5.15 6.65 12.06
C PRO A 111 -6.09 5.45 12.20
N VAL A 112 -6.40 4.80 11.08
CA VAL A 112 -6.96 3.44 11.11
C VAL A 112 -5.84 2.50 11.59
N ARG A 113 -6.06 1.79 12.71
CA ARG A 113 -5.14 0.75 13.19
C ARG A 113 -4.93 -0.29 12.08
N SER A 114 -3.73 -0.88 11.98
CA SER A 114 -3.49 -2.02 11.08
C SER A 114 -4.57 -3.07 11.27
N GLY A 115 -5.21 -3.46 10.16
CA GLY A 115 -6.31 -4.43 10.15
C GLY A 115 -7.74 -3.87 10.20
N ALA A 116 -7.95 -2.55 10.29
CA ALA A 116 -9.28 -1.94 10.34
C ALA A 116 -9.75 -1.23 9.04
N LEU A 117 -8.98 -1.30 7.95
CA LEU A 117 -9.44 -0.76 6.66
C LEU A 117 -10.39 -1.74 5.98
N HIS A 118 -11.67 -1.39 6.00
CA HIS A 118 -12.69 -2.06 5.20
C HIS A 118 -12.35 -2.00 3.72
N VAL A 119 -12.53 -3.13 3.03
CA VAL A 119 -12.22 -3.31 1.61
C VAL A 119 -12.89 -2.23 0.74
N HIS A 120 -14.14 -1.84 1.03
CA HIS A 120 -14.84 -0.82 0.25
C HIS A 120 -14.10 0.53 0.23
N LYS A 121 -13.57 0.98 1.38
CA LYS A 121 -12.83 2.24 1.47
C LYS A 121 -11.55 2.19 0.66
N VAL A 122 -10.86 1.05 0.70
CA VAL A 122 -9.65 0.82 -0.10
C VAL A 122 -9.98 0.89 -1.59
N VAL A 123 -11.02 0.19 -2.04
CA VAL A 123 -11.45 0.20 -3.44
C VAL A 123 -11.79 1.62 -3.91
N GLU A 124 -12.53 2.40 -3.11
CA GLU A 124 -12.85 3.79 -3.45
C GLU A 124 -11.60 4.69 -3.55
N MET A 125 -10.65 4.57 -2.61
CA MET A 125 -9.40 5.34 -2.67
C MET A 125 -8.52 4.91 -3.85
N LEU A 126 -8.45 3.61 -4.16
CA LEU A 126 -7.70 3.11 -5.32
C LEU A 126 -8.33 3.57 -6.64
N TYR A 127 -9.66 3.54 -6.74
CA TYR A 127 -10.40 4.04 -7.88
C TYR A 127 -10.17 5.54 -8.08
N TRP A 128 -10.23 6.33 -7.00
CA TRP A 128 -9.90 7.75 -7.04
C TRP A 128 -8.46 7.96 -7.54
N LEU A 129 -7.48 7.26 -6.97
CA LEU A 129 -6.07 7.43 -7.33
C LEU A 129 -5.83 7.11 -8.81
N LEU A 130 -6.39 6.02 -9.31
CA LEU A 130 -6.26 5.62 -10.71
C LEU A 130 -7.04 6.55 -11.66
N SER A 131 -8.17 7.12 -11.21
CA SER A 131 -8.94 8.08 -12.02
C SER A 131 -8.30 9.45 -12.06
N THR A 132 -7.63 9.87 -10.99
CA THR A 132 -6.97 11.17 -10.88
C THR A 132 -5.58 11.17 -11.52
N PHE A 133 -4.80 10.10 -11.36
CA PHE A 133 -3.39 10.06 -11.80
C PHE A 133 -3.10 8.96 -12.83
N GLY A 134 -4.08 8.14 -13.19
CA GLY A 134 -3.92 7.10 -14.21
C GLY A 134 -4.03 7.62 -15.63
N ASN A 135 -3.54 6.81 -16.57
CA ASN A 135 -3.67 7.02 -18.00
C ASN A 135 -5.15 7.04 -18.40
N ASP A 136 -5.55 8.08 -19.13
CA ASP A 136 -6.92 8.20 -19.63
C ASP A 136 -6.96 8.48 -21.13
N ARG A 137 -6.89 7.41 -21.93
CA ARG A 137 -6.91 7.51 -23.41
C ARG A 137 -8.24 8.03 -23.97
N THR A 138 -9.30 8.11 -23.16
CA THR A 138 -10.62 8.57 -23.65
C THR A 138 -10.76 10.09 -23.66
N ARG A 139 -9.84 10.84 -23.01
CA ARG A 139 -9.88 12.30 -22.93
C ARG A 139 -8.57 12.93 -23.41
N PRO A 140 -8.41 13.17 -24.73
CA PRO A 140 -7.18 13.72 -25.31
C PRO A 140 -6.72 15.06 -24.71
N ASP A 141 -7.68 15.89 -24.28
CA ASP A 141 -7.41 17.22 -23.72
C ASP A 141 -6.97 17.19 -22.25
N SER A 142 -7.08 16.03 -21.59
CA SER A 142 -6.68 15.88 -20.19
C SER A 142 -5.17 15.65 -20.07
N PRO A 143 -4.49 16.19 -19.03
CA PRO A 143 -3.11 15.82 -18.75
C PRO A 143 -2.94 14.29 -18.61
N ASN A 144 -3.98 13.60 -18.13
CA ASN A 144 -4.02 12.15 -17.95
C ASN A 144 -3.88 11.36 -19.24
N TYR A 145 -4.16 11.95 -20.41
CA TYR A 145 -3.99 11.27 -21.70
C TYR A 145 -2.55 10.79 -21.91
N LYS A 146 -1.58 11.58 -21.43
CA LYS A 146 -0.15 11.30 -21.57
C LYS A 146 0.43 10.50 -20.39
N TYR A 147 -0.36 10.23 -19.37
CA TYR A 147 0.11 9.50 -18.20
C TYR A 147 0.30 8.01 -18.54
N ARG A 148 1.12 7.30 -17.79
CA ARG A 148 1.45 5.89 -17.96
C ARG A 148 0.82 5.00 -16.89
N LEU A 149 0.44 5.55 -15.73
CA LEU A 149 -0.08 4.74 -14.64
C LEU A 149 -1.34 4.00 -15.06
N GLN A 150 -1.27 2.68 -15.06
CA GLN A 150 -2.39 1.82 -15.39
C GLN A 150 -2.65 0.77 -14.33
N ARG A 151 -1.72 0.51 -13.42
CA ARG A 151 -1.87 -0.53 -12.40
C ARG A 151 -1.50 -0.03 -11.00
N ILE A 152 -2.27 -0.44 -10.00
CA ILE A 152 -1.94 -0.24 -8.60
C ILE A 152 -2.00 -1.59 -7.87
N HIS A 153 -0.92 -1.94 -7.18
CA HIS A 153 -0.86 -3.07 -6.26
C HIS A 153 -0.92 -2.58 -4.81
N PHE A 154 -2.02 -2.86 -4.15
CA PHE A 154 -2.25 -2.57 -2.75
C PHE A 154 -2.02 -3.80 -1.88
N THR A 155 -1.34 -3.61 -0.75
CA THR A 155 -1.04 -4.68 0.19
C THR A 155 -1.31 -4.25 1.63
N CYS A 156 -2.13 -5.01 2.35
CA CYS A 156 -2.26 -4.88 3.80
C CYS A 156 -2.04 -6.24 4.48
N LEU A 157 -2.14 -6.27 5.81
CA LEU A 157 -1.85 -7.48 6.58
C LEU A 157 -2.75 -8.68 6.21
N THR A 158 -4.00 -8.42 5.86
CA THR A 158 -5.03 -9.47 5.72
C THR A 158 -5.48 -9.71 4.28
N TYR A 159 -5.19 -8.81 3.34
CA TYR A 159 -5.54 -8.98 1.94
C TYR A 159 -4.67 -8.13 1.02
N HIS A 160 -4.57 -8.56 -0.24
CA HIS A 160 -3.95 -7.79 -1.32
C HIS A 160 -5.03 -7.42 -2.34
N ILE A 161 -4.90 -6.27 -3.00
CA ILE A 161 -5.77 -5.87 -4.11
C ILE A 161 -4.89 -5.39 -5.25
N VAL A 162 -5.19 -5.84 -6.46
CA VAL A 162 -4.63 -5.25 -7.67
C VAL A 162 -5.76 -4.64 -8.46
N VAL A 163 -5.61 -3.36 -8.82
CA VAL A 163 -6.49 -2.67 -9.77
C VAL A 163 -5.69 -2.31 -11.00
N SER A 164 -6.31 -2.45 -12.17
CA SER A 164 -5.72 -2.04 -13.43
C SER A 164 -6.74 -1.38 -14.35
N ARG A 165 -6.27 -0.52 -15.24
CA ARG A 165 -7.05 0.14 -16.28
C ARG A 165 -6.60 -0.36 -17.65
N GLY A 166 -7.56 -0.69 -18.51
CA GLY A 166 -7.29 -1.26 -19.84
C GLY A 166 -6.92 -2.74 -19.78
N THR A 167 -6.37 -3.23 -20.89
CA THR A 167 -6.05 -4.65 -21.13
C THR A 167 -4.54 -4.93 -21.18
N ASP A 168 -3.72 -3.92 -20.90
CA ASP A 168 -2.25 -4.00 -21.01
C ASP A 168 -1.63 -4.90 -19.91
N TRP A 169 -2.41 -5.27 -18.88
CA TRP A 169 -1.99 -6.16 -17.80
C TRP A 169 -2.72 -7.50 -17.84
N SER A 170 -1.96 -8.59 -17.80
CA SER A 170 -2.46 -9.96 -17.73
C SER A 170 -1.97 -10.67 -16.47
N ASN A 171 -2.49 -11.88 -16.21
CA ASN A 171 -2.06 -12.74 -15.11
C ASN A 171 -2.16 -12.10 -13.70
N LEU A 172 -3.07 -11.14 -13.51
CA LEU A 172 -3.21 -10.38 -12.27
C LEU A 172 -3.57 -11.26 -11.08
N ALA A 173 -4.45 -12.24 -11.28
CA ALA A 173 -4.87 -13.17 -10.24
C ALA A 173 -3.70 -14.03 -9.73
N ALA A 174 -2.92 -14.62 -10.64
CA ALA A 174 -1.75 -15.41 -10.24
C ALA A 174 -0.66 -14.52 -9.60
N GLY A 175 -0.46 -13.29 -10.10
CA GLY A 175 0.45 -12.33 -9.49
C GLY A 175 0.05 -11.96 -8.06
N LEU A 176 -1.26 -11.79 -7.81
CA LEU A 176 -1.80 -11.53 -6.47
C LEU A 176 -1.58 -12.74 -5.55
N ALA A 177 -1.92 -13.94 -6.03
CA ALA A 177 -1.75 -15.19 -5.30
C ALA A 177 -0.27 -15.46 -4.96
N ALA A 178 0.65 -15.22 -5.91
CA ALA A 178 2.08 -15.34 -5.70
C ALA A 178 2.57 -14.34 -4.63
N GLY A 179 2.09 -13.10 -4.66
CA GLY A 179 2.40 -12.09 -3.65
C GLY A 179 1.92 -12.48 -2.25
N ALA A 180 0.69 -12.97 -2.13
CA ALA A 180 0.13 -13.45 -0.87
C ALA A 180 0.88 -14.69 -0.34
N ARG A 181 1.24 -15.63 -1.23
CA ARG A 181 2.02 -16.83 -0.88
C ARG A 181 3.42 -16.46 -0.38
N LEU A 182 4.08 -15.52 -1.06
CA LEU A 182 5.39 -15.04 -0.64
C LEU A 182 5.32 -14.38 0.74
N ALA A 183 4.30 -13.55 0.98
CA ALA A 183 4.09 -12.92 2.29
C ALA A 183 3.93 -13.98 3.39
N GLY A 184 3.08 -14.99 3.19
CA GLY A 184 2.90 -16.08 4.16
C GLY A 184 4.18 -16.89 4.41
N ARG A 185 4.91 -17.25 3.35
CA ARG A 185 6.20 -17.98 3.48
C ARG A 185 7.24 -17.18 4.24
N GLN A 186 7.36 -15.89 3.95
CA GLN A 186 8.30 -14.99 4.61
C GLN A 186 7.94 -14.85 6.10
N SER A 187 6.66 -14.63 6.42
CA SER A 187 6.19 -14.48 7.79
C SER A 187 6.38 -15.74 8.64
N CYS A 188 6.24 -16.93 8.05
CA CYS A 188 6.45 -18.20 8.73
C CYS A 188 7.90 -18.70 8.66
N ASN A 189 8.83 -17.92 8.10
CA ASN A 189 10.24 -18.30 7.89
C ASN A 189 10.40 -19.67 7.19
N LEU A 190 9.53 -19.97 6.22
CA LEU A 190 9.48 -21.28 5.56
C LEU A 190 10.61 -21.50 4.57
N HIS A 191 11.47 -20.51 4.32
CA HIS A 191 12.65 -20.69 3.48
C HIS A 191 13.62 -21.76 4.03
N ASN A 192 13.62 -21.97 5.35
CA ASN A 192 14.44 -23.00 6.01
C ASN A 192 13.66 -24.30 6.31
N TYR A 193 12.39 -24.36 5.90
CA TYR A 193 11.54 -25.52 6.16
C TYR A 193 11.84 -26.63 5.14
N LYS A 194 12.22 -27.82 5.64
CA LYS A 194 12.58 -28.98 4.82
C LYS A 194 11.38 -29.84 4.38
N GLY A 195 10.16 -29.53 4.80
CA GLY A 195 8.93 -30.22 4.38
C GLY A 195 8.25 -29.56 3.18
N GLU A 196 7.11 -30.11 2.74
CA GLU A 196 6.28 -29.50 1.69
C GLU A 196 5.75 -28.13 2.15
N SER A 197 6.37 -27.06 1.65
CA SER A 197 5.97 -25.67 1.92
C SER A 197 4.94 -25.14 0.90
N ASP A 198 4.48 -25.99 -0.02
CA ASP A 198 3.43 -25.68 -0.99
C ASP A 198 2.02 -25.74 -0.36
N LEU A 199 1.88 -26.37 0.80
CA LEU A 199 0.63 -26.47 1.57
C LEU A 199 0.57 -25.40 2.67
N LEU A 200 0.50 -24.12 2.27
CA LEU A 200 0.22 -23.04 3.22
C LEU A 200 -1.29 -22.88 3.37
N GLU A 201 -1.86 -23.35 4.48
CA GLU A 201 -3.27 -23.13 4.80
C GLU A 201 -3.48 -21.69 5.31
N VAL A 202 -4.09 -20.84 4.49
CA VAL A 202 -4.49 -19.49 4.92
C VAL A 202 -5.91 -19.55 5.46
N ARG A 203 -6.05 -19.41 6.78
CA ARG A 203 -7.37 -19.34 7.42
C ARG A 203 -7.92 -17.93 7.33
N THR A 204 -8.94 -17.74 6.50
CA THR A 204 -9.70 -16.50 6.40
C THR A 204 -11.14 -16.71 6.84
N ALA A 205 -11.80 -15.62 7.25
CA ALA A 205 -13.24 -15.67 7.50
C ALA A 205 -13.96 -15.95 6.17
N SER A 206 -14.82 -16.98 6.15
CA SER A 206 -15.63 -17.30 4.97
C SER A 206 -16.58 -16.16 4.59
N ARG A 207 -16.86 -15.23 5.51
CA ARG A 207 -17.70 -14.06 5.28
C ARG A 207 -16.98 -12.80 5.71
N THR A 208 -16.84 -11.86 4.77
CA THR A 208 -16.27 -10.54 5.03
C THR A 208 -17.33 -9.48 4.79
N LEU A 209 -17.64 -8.67 5.81
CA LEU A 209 -18.48 -7.50 5.67
C LEU A 209 -17.73 -6.45 4.82
N LEU A 210 -18.21 -6.24 3.60
CA LEU A 210 -17.66 -5.23 2.71
C LEU A 210 -18.13 -3.85 3.13
N ASP A 211 -19.42 -3.67 3.43
CA ASP A 211 -20.00 -2.37 3.82
C ASP A 211 -21.15 -2.57 4.82
N LYS A 212 -21.05 -1.92 5.99
CA LYS A 212 -22.07 -1.97 7.06
C LYS A 212 -23.32 -1.16 6.74
N LYS A 213 -23.22 -0.08 5.96
CA LYS A 213 -24.36 0.78 5.59
C LYS A 213 -25.23 0.12 4.51
N MET A 214 -24.60 -0.62 3.60
CA MET A 214 -25.30 -1.33 2.52
C MET A 214 -25.54 -2.82 2.79
N ASP A 215 -25.16 -3.31 3.98
CA ASP A 215 -25.18 -4.72 4.38
C ASP A 215 -24.55 -5.66 3.34
N LYS A 216 -23.49 -5.18 2.68
CA LYS A 216 -22.84 -5.92 1.59
C LYS A 216 -21.84 -6.89 2.19
N ILE A 217 -22.07 -8.18 2.00
CA ILE A 217 -21.20 -9.26 2.48
C ILE A 217 -20.59 -9.98 1.28
N TYR A 218 -19.30 -10.26 1.36
CA TYR A 218 -18.61 -11.17 0.44
C TYR A 218 -18.44 -12.52 1.11
N GLU A 219 -18.84 -13.58 0.42
CA GLU A 219 -18.63 -14.96 0.86
C GLU A 219 -17.43 -15.53 0.08
N PHE A 220 -16.37 -15.84 0.81
CA PHE A 220 -15.13 -16.37 0.27
C PHE A 220 -15.29 -17.87 0.01
N ASP A 221 -15.14 -18.27 -1.25
CA ASP A 221 -15.05 -19.67 -1.66
C ASP A 221 -13.58 -20.03 -1.85
N ALA A 222 -13.06 -20.92 -1.02
CA ALA A 222 -11.64 -21.29 -1.06
C ALA A 222 -11.29 -22.24 -2.24
N HIS A 223 -12.30 -22.78 -2.93
CA HIS A 223 -12.13 -23.80 -3.97
C HIS A 223 -12.53 -23.32 -5.38
N LYS A 224 -12.98 -22.07 -5.52
CA LYS A 224 -13.21 -21.40 -6.81
C LYS A 224 -12.12 -20.39 -7.12
#